data_AF-A0A6J1PVR5-F1
#
_entry.id   AF-A0A6J1PVR5-F1
#
_cell.length_a   1.000
_cell.length_b   1.000
_cell.length_c   1.000
_cell.angle_alpha   90.00
_cell.angle_beta   90.00
_cell.angle_gamma   90.00
#
_symmetry.space_group_name_H-M   'P 1'
#
loop_
_entity.id
_entity.type
_entity.pdbx_description
1 polymer ?
#
loop_
_entity_poly.entity_id
_entity_poly.type
_entity_poly.pdbx_seq_one_letter_code
_entity_poly.pdbx_strand_id
1 'polypeptide(L)'
;MFAFLRQVTEEKQAILQLETVPTESATSMNISKTFLDVLQLSFEVKYMDEDIKIAKKRKKIKAIEEKMNVLYQNVMDVSRDSKFDDIVALSNAYYNIGLEYIPSTDTDDLNTATTHFSRCLELLKGKYFDRKAILTSIGALNESNSVHGRVSKNKCTHRFLNSALEIYLKYTLRDNCPDPIHIASLVGIKEKEFNSRIILETLHHTTLQDLGLQYLARSKDKHKFVIYMYRILNIRLTNMVADKTKFDEKCLDMAVTLFDLSRYFLANGRFAEARSHIAVGDYVICRFIVDRLEPAKKENKDSSHLYESYNYAFALSSKSWGSYGVSLLRFWMEKFSQNKENKSKIQDIVSKLEITSGELHLIFSSLDKELKRTTISITETSILNFSDAKSIFKKTLMQLESAKKYFTVDTNIILKNEEIIK
;
A
#
# COMPACT_ATOMS: atom_id res chain seq x y z
N MET A 1 -2.63 4.11 -9.26
CA MET A 1 -2.35 3.10 -8.21
C MET A 1 -3.54 2.72 -7.31
N PHE A 2 -4.29 3.67 -6.71
CA PHE A 2 -5.33 3.33 -5.72
C PHE A 2 -6.51 2.53 -6.26
N ALA A 3 -6.95 2.81 -7.50
CA ALA A 3 -8.00 2.04 -8.16
C ALA A 3 -7.62 0.55 -8.29
N PHE A 4 -6.38 0.26 -8.69
CA PHE A 4 -5.83 -1.10 -8.72
C PHE A 4 -5.82 -1.77 -7.34
N LEU A 5 -5.40 -1.04 -6.29
CA LEU A 5 -5.44 -1.57 -4.91
C LEU A 5 -6.85 -1.90 -4.45
N ARG A 6 -7.83 -1.04 -4.77
CA ARG A 6 -9.25 -1.27 -4.49
C ARG A 6 -9.75 -2.52 -5.19
N GLN A 7 -9.47 -2.64 -6.49
CA GLN A 7 -9.83 -3.81 -7.28
C GLN A 7 -9.29 -5.11 -6.66
N VAL A 8 -8.00 -5.14 -6.29
CA VAL A 8 -7.37 -6.34 -5.70
C VAL A 8 -8.06 -6.73 -4.39
N THR A 9 -8.43 -5.75 -3.56
CA THR A 9 -9.15 -6.00 -2.30
C THR A 9 -10.58 -6.47 -2.54
N GLU A 10 -11.33 -5.84 -3.43
CA GLU A 10 -12.70 -6.22 -3.78
C GLU A 10 -12.77 -7.65 -4.33
N GLU A 11 -11.83 -8.02 -5.22
CA GLU A 11 -11.74 -9.37 -5.78
C GLU A 11 -11.49 -10.42 -4.67
N LYS A 12 -10.59 -10.13 -3.73
CA LYS A 12 -10.34 -11.02 -2.59
C LYS A 12 -11.56 -11.13 -1.66
N GLN A 13 -12.19 -10.00 -1.33
CA GLN A 13 -13.37 -9.99 -0.47
C GLN A 13 -14.54 -10.75 -1.11
N ALA A 14 -14.76 -10.61 -2.41
CA ALA A 14 -15.77 -11.36 -3.14
C ALA A 14 -15.52 -12.88 -3.08
N ILE A 15 -14.28 -13.32 -3.22
CA ILE A 15 -13.90 -14.74 -3.07
C ILE A 15 -14.23 -15.22 -1.64
N LEU A 16 -13.82 -14.46 -0.62
CA LEU A 16 -14.06 -14.79 0.79
C LEU A 16 -15.55 -14.82 1.17
N GLN A 17 -16.39 -14.01 0.51
CA GLN A 17 -17.85 -14.03 0.71
C GLN A 17 -18.51 -15.26 0.08
N LEU A 18 -17.93 -15.83 -0.98
CA LEU A 18 -18.41 -17.04 -1.64
C LEU A 18 -17.95 -18.32 -0.94
N GLU A 19 -16.87 -18.25 -0.17
CA GLU A 19 -16.40 -19.37 0.65
C GLU A 19 -17.43 -19.71 1.73
N THR A 20 -18.06 -20.88 1.60
CA THR A 20 -19.04 -21.43 2.55
C THR A 20 -18.40 -22.05 3.80
N VAL A 21 -17.09 -21.90 3.97
CA VAL A 21 -16.35 -22.48 5.09
C VAL A 21 -16.82 -21.77 6.36
N PRO A 22 -17.37 -22.50 7.36
CA PRO A 22 -17.69 -21.90 8.64
C PRO A 22 -16.41 -21.29 9.20
N THR A 23 -16.43 -19.99 9.48
CA THR A 23 -15.37 -19.34 10.26
C THR A 23 -15.13 -20.22 11.47
N GLU A 24 -13.91 -20.75 11.63
CA GLU A 24 -13.59 -21.60 12.79
C GLU A 24 -14.08 -20.88 14.04
N SER A 25 -15.02 -21.49 14.77
CA SER A 25 -15.77 -20.80 15.81
C SER A 25 -14.79 -20.16 16.79
N ALA A 26 -14.97 -18.86 17.04
CA ALA A 26 -14.11 -18.05 17.92
C ALA A 26 -14.00 -18.59 19.36
N THR A 27 -14.67 -19.69 19.71
CA THR A 27 -14.86 -20.32 21.02
C THR A 27 -13.60 -20.83 21.73
N SER A 28 -12.39 -20.59 21.23
CA SER A 28 -11.15 -21.20 21.77
C SER A 28 -10.29 -20.29 22.67
N MET A 29 -10.76 -19.09 23.03
CA MET A 29 -10.02 -18.23 23.97
C MET A 29 -10.46 -18.46 25.43
N ASN A 30 -9.48 -18.73 26.31
CA ASN A 30 -9.66 -18.90 27.74
C ASN A 30 -9.17 -17.64 28.48
N ILE A 31 -10.05 -16.64 28.57
CA ILE A 31 -9.76 -15.34 29.19
C ILE A 31 -10.20 -15.35 30.66
N SER A 32 -9.28 -14.98 31.55
CA SER A 32 -9.52 -14.80 32.97
C SER A 32 -10.55 -13.69 33.21
N LYS A 33 -11.40 -13.86 34.24
CA LYS A 33 -12.55 -12.99 34.52
C LYS A 33 -12.21 -11.50 34.58
N THR A 34 -11.08 -11.13 35.16
CA THR A 34 -10.63 -9.73 35.30
C THR A 34 -10.25 -9.10 33.96
N PHE A 35 -9.61 -9.87 33.07
CA PHE A 35 -9.26 -9.43 31.72
C PHE A 35 -10.50 -9.36 30.82
N LEU A 36 -11.42 -10.31 30.98
CA LEU A 36 -12.69 -10.31 30.26
C LEU A 36 -13.56 -9.10 30.62
N ASP A 37 -13.63 -8.72 31.91
CA ASP A 37 -14.34 -7.51 32.38
C ASP A 37 -13.81 -6.26 31.69
N VAL A 38 -12.48 -6.08 31.67
CA VAL A 38 -11.84 -4.93 31.02
C VAL A 38 -12.09 -4.92 29.51
N LEU A 39 -12.01 -6.08 28.86
CA LEU A 39 -12.30 -6.21 27.43
C LEU A 39 -13.74 -5.80 27.11
N GLN A 40 -14.72 -6.33 27.86
CA GLN A 40 -16.14 -6.00 27.69
C GLN A 40 -16.39 -4.49 27.88
N LEU A 41 -15.87 -3.91 28.96
CA LEU A 41 -15.99 -2.47 29.22
C LEU A 41 -15.36 -1.61 28.10
N SER A 42 -14.25 -2.07 27.50
CA SER A 42 -13.64 -1.35 26.37
C SER A 42 -14.54 -1.33 25.13
N PHE A 43 -15.23 -2.43 24.84
CA PHE A 43 -16.19 -2.51 23.74
C PHE A 43 -17.45 -1.70 24.01
N GLU A 44 -17.94 -1.70 25.25
CA GLU A 44 -19.06 -0.84 25.65
C GLU A 44 -18.75 0.62 25.35
N VAL A 45 -17.55 1.10 25.71
CA VAL A 45 -17.15 2.48 25.43
C VAL A 45 -16.99 2.74 23.92
N LYS A 46 -16.39 1.81 23.18
CA LYS A 46 -16.22 1.92 21.71
C LYS A 46 -17.56 2.14 20.99
N TYR A 47 -18.61 1.46 21.45
CA TYR A 47 -19.94 1.52 20.88
C TYR A 47 -20.92 2.42 21.64
N MET A 48 -20.45 3.21 22.62
CA MET A 48 -21.28 4.20 23.27
C MET A 48 -21.66 5.30 22.27
N ASP A 49 -22.96 5.52 22.15
CA ASP A 49 -23.59 6.53 21.30
C ASP A 49 -22.93 7.92 21.44
N GLU A 50 -22.75 8.61 20.30
CA GLU A 50 -22.14 9.94 20.23
C GLU A 50 -22.99 11.00 20.97
N ASP A 51 -24.30 10.75 21.10
CA ASP A 51 -25.23 11.61 21.84
C ASP A 51 -25.01 11.57 23.36
N ILE A 52 -24.21 10.62 23.87
CA ILE A 52 -23.82 10.59 25.27
C ILE A 52 -22.83 11.72 25.54
N LYS A 53 -23.16 12.60 26.50
CA LYS A 53 -22.29 13.67 26.97
C LYS A 53 -20.83 13.20 27.09
N ILE A 54 -19.94 13.83 26.31
CA ILE A 54 -18.49 13.52 26.23
C ILE A 54 -17.86 13.36 27.61
N ALA A 55 -18.23 14.20 28.58
CA ALA A 55 -17.75 14.12 29.96
C ALA A 55 -18.07 12.78 30.66
N LYS A 56 -19.25 12.19 30.41
CA LYS A 56 -19.65 10.88 30.97
C LYS A 56 -18.84 9.75 30.33
N LYS A 57 -18.61 9.81 29.02
CA LYS A 57 -17.77 8.85 28.28
C LYS A 57 -16.31 8.91 28.76
N ARG A 58 -15.74 10.12 28.89
CA ARG A 58 -14.38 10.34 29.44
C ARG A 58 -14.21 9.81 30.86
N LYS A 59 -15.20 9.98 31.76
CA LYS A 59 -15.15 9.42 33.12
C LYS A 59 -15.09 7.89 33.11
N LYS A 60 -15.87 7.24 32.26
CA LYS A 60 -15.82 5.78 32.09
C LYS A 60 -14.46 5.32 31.56
N ILE A 61 -13.93 6.01 30.53
CA ILE A 61 -12.61 5.72 29.97
C ILE A 61 -11.55 5.73 31.07
N LYS A 62 -11.49 6.78 31.90
CA LYS A 62 -10.50 6.88 33.00
C LYS A 62 -10.59 5.71 33.99
N ALA A 63 -11.80 5.31 34.39
CA ALA A 63 -11.97 4.18 35.30
C ALA A 63 -11.52 2.85 34.68
N ILE A 64 -11.70 2.68 33.37
CA ILE A 64 -11.21 1.51 32.63
C ILE A 64 -9.68 1.55 32.51
N GLU A 65 -9.10 2.72 32.22
CA GLU A 65 -7.65 2.92 32.12
C GLU A 65 -6.93 2.57 33.43
N GLU A 66 -7.51 2.93 34.58
CA GLU A 66 -6.97 2.55 35.90
C GLU A 66 -6.89 1.03 36.07
N LYS A 67 -7.98 0.31 35.76
CA LYS A 67 -7.99 -1.17 35.78
C LYS A 67 -6.97 -1.76 34.80
N MET A 68 -6.92 -1.23 33.58
CA MET A 68 -5.98 -1.68 32.54
C MET A 68 -4.53 -1.49 32.98
N ASN A 69 -4.19 -0.36 33.61
CA ASN A 69 -2.85 -0.09 34.10
C ASN A 69 -2.41 -1.10 35.16
N VAL A 70 -3.30 -1.47 36.08
CA VAL A 70 -3.00 -2.52 37.08
C VAL A 70 -2.73 -3.86 36.41
N LEU A 71 -3.59 -4.26 35.45
CA LEU A 71 -3.39 -5.51 34.70
C LEU A 71 -2.09 -5.48 33.87
N TYR A 72 -1.77 -4.33 33.27
CA TYR A 72 -0.56 -4.13 32.49
C TYR A 72 0.70 -4.36 33.34
N GLN A 73 0.78 -3.75 34.53
CA GLN A 73 1.93 -3.96 35.42
C GLN A 73 2.03 -5.41 35.88
N ASN A 74 0.91 -6.08 36.15
CA ASN A 74 0.93 -7.51 36.51
C ASN A 74 1.50 -8.39 35.38
N VAL A 75 1.16 -8.08 34.13
CA VAL A 75 1.65 -8.80 32.94
C VAL A 75 3.13 -8.51 32.69
N MET A 76 3.57 -7.26 32.87
CA MET A 76 4.93 -6.84 32.52
C MET A 76 5.97 -7.12 33.62
N ASP A 77 5.61 -6.93 34.89
CA ASP A 77 6.57 -6.95 36.01
C ASP A 77 6.51 -8.22 36.87
N VAL A 78 5.32 -8.80 37.05
CA VAL A 78 5.08 -9.79 38.12
C VAL A 78 4.97 -11.23 37.60
N SER A 79 4.41 -11.45 36.41
CA SER A 79 4.10 -12.79 35.92
C SER A 79 4.58 -13.02 34.49
N ARG A 80 5.67 -13.80 34.35
CA ARG A 80 6.07 -14.40 33.06
C ARG A 80 5.08 -15.48 32.57
N ASP A 81 4.11 -15.85 33.41
CA ASP A 81 3.12 -16.91 33.16
C ASP A 81 1.73 -16.35 32.78
N SER A 82 1.63 -15.04 32.49
CA SER A 82 0.37 -14.44 32.02
C SER A 82 -0.12 -15.19 30.77
N LYS A 83 -1.33 -15.74 30.84
CA LYS A 83 -1.92 -16.52 29.75
C LYS A 83 -2.00 -15.65 28.50
N PHE A 84 -1.67 -16.24 27.35
CA PHE A 84 -1.67 -15.51 26.09
C PHE A 84 -3.04 -14.87 25.78
N ASP A 85 -4.14 -15.55 26.10
CA ASP A 85 -5.50 -15.03 25.88
C ASP A 85 -5.79 -13.79 26.72
N ASP A 86 -5.26 -13.71 27.95
CA ASP A 86 -5.36 -12.53 28.82
C ASP A 86 -4.58 -11.35 28.23
N ILE A 87 -3.38 -11.62 27.71
CA ILE A 87 -2.55 -10.61 27.03
C ILE A 87 -3.31 -10.05 25.81
N VAL A 88 -3.88 -10.92 24.98
CA VAL A 88 -4.65 -10.51 23.79
C VAL A 88 -5.87 -9.67 24.19
N ALA A 89 -6.61 -10.08 25.24
CA ALA A 89 -7.75 -9.33 25.74
C ALA A 89 -7.34 -7.92 26.22
N LEU A 90 -6.26 -7.81 27.01
CA LEU A 90 -5.76 -6.52 27.48
C LEU A 90 -5.27 -5.63 26.31
N SER A 91 -4.55 -6.20 25.35
CA SER A 91 -4.11 -5.50 24.14
C SER A 91 -5.29 -4.94 23.36
N ASN A 92 -6.35 -5.71 23.20
CA ASN A 92 -7.54 -5.25 22.48
C ASN A 92 -8.27 -4.14 23.24
N ALA A 93 -8.30 -4.21 24.57
CA ALA A 93 -8.81 -3.10 25.39
C ALA A 93 -7.99 -1.81 25.19
N TYR A 94 -6.65 -1.89 25.19
CA TYR A 94 -5.78 -0.76 24.87
C TYR A 94 -6.05 -0.21 23.46
N TYR A 95 -6.23 -1.08 22.48
CA TYR A 95 -6.59 -0.66 21.13
C TYR A 95 -7.93 0.09 21.09
N ASN A 96 -9.00 -0.49 21.65
CA ASN A 96 -10.34 0.12 21.67
C ASN A 96 -10.34 1.47 22.37
N ILE A 97 -9.71 1.59 23.55
CA ILE A 97 -9.61 2.86 24.27
C ILE A 97 -8.78 3.89 23.48
N GLY A 98 -7.71 3.46 22.82
CA GLY A 98 -6.91 4.32 21.95
C GLY A 98 -7.71 4.96 20.81
N LEU A 99 -8.64 4.21 20.21
CA LEU A 99 -9.53 4.71 19.15
C LEU A 99 -10.38 5.90 19.62
N GLU A 100 -10.80 5.93 20.88
CA GLU A 100 -11.65 6.99 21.44
C GLU A 100 -10.96 8.36 21.54
N TYR A 101 -9.63 8.39 21.42
CA TYR A 101 -8.85 9.62 21.44
C TYR A 101 -8.54 10.14 20.02
N ILE A 102 -8.71 9.32 18.97
CA ILE A 102 -8.39 9.67 17.57
C ILE A 102 -9.22 10.82 17.00
N PRO A 103 -10.54 10.93 17.27
CA PRO A 103 -11.35 12.02 16.71
C PRO A 103 -10.92 13.41 17.20
N SER A 104 -10.16 13.49 18.29
CA SER A 104 -9.71 14.76 18.85
C SER A 104 -8.68 15.45 17.96
N THR A 105 -8.76 16.78 17.90
CA THR A 105 -7.71 17.63 17.32
C THR A 105 -6.69 18.07 18.37
N ASP A 106 -6.96 17.79 19.65
CA ASP A 106 -6.08 18.14 20.75
C ASP A 106 -4.83 17.26 20.78
N THR A 107 -3.66 17.86 20.99
CA THR A 107 -2.39 17.15 20.92
C THR A 107 -2.20 16.20 22.11
N ASP A 108 -2.73 16.52 23.28
CA ASP A 108 -2.62 15.67 24.47
C ASP A 108 -3.51 14.43 24.35
N ASP A 109 -4.70 14.57 23.78
CA ASP A 109 -5.55 13.43 23.42
C ASP A 109 -4.84 12.51 22.40
N LEU A 110 -4.24 13.07 21.34
CA LEU A 110 -3.49 12.28 20.36
C LEU A 110 -2.23 11.61 20.95
N ASN A 111 -1.55 12.26 21.90
CA ASN A 111 -0.46 11.65 22.66
C ASN A 111 -0.95 10.51 23.56
N THR A 112 -2.15 10.65 24.12
CA THR A 112 -2.82 9.58 24.89
C THR A 112 -3.15 8.39 23.99
N ALA A 113 -3.70 8.64 22.79
CA ALA A 113 -3.92 7.59 21.79
C ALA A 113 -2.62 6.84 21.44
N THR A 114 -1.53 7.59 21.22
CA THR A 114 -0.20 7.03 20.94
C THR A 114 0.29 6.12 22.06
N THR A 115 0.07 6.50 23.31
CA THR A 115 0.43 5.70 24.49
C THR A 115 -0.34 4.39 24.55
N HIS A 116 -1.64 4.45 24.28
CA HIS A 116 -2.51 3.26 24.22
C HIS A 116 -2.11 2.29 23.12
N PHE A 117 -1.88 2.77 21.89
CA PHE A 117 -1.42 1.90 20.80
C PHE A 117 -0.02 1.33 21.06
N SER A 118 0.87 2.10 21.69
CA SER A 118 2.20 1.60 22.07
C SER A 118 2.10 0.44 23.08
N ARG A 119 1.27 0.57 24.12
CA ARG A 119 1.04 -0.50 25.11
C ARG A 119 0.38 -1.74 24.49
N CYS A 120 -0.58 -1.53 23.59
CA CYS A 120 -1.18 -2.62 22.81
C CYS A 120 -0.11 -3.43 22.06
N LEU A 121 0.78 -2.76 21.33
CA LEU A 121 1.84 -3.39 20.55
C LEU A 121 2.96 -4.00 21.41
N GLU A 122 3.22 -3.42 22.58
CA GLU A 122 4.20 -3.95 23.55
C GLU A 122 3.75 -5.28 24.15
N LEU A 123 2.48 -5.37 24.57
CA LEU A 123 1.87 -6.60 25.06
C LEU A 123 1.90 -7.74 24.02
N LEU A 124 1.68 -7.41 22.73
CA LEU A 124 1.68 -8.38 21.63
C LEU A 124 3.07 -8.69 21.07
N LYS A 125 4.13 -8.12 21.64
CA LYS A 125 5.50 -8.28 21.14
C LYS A 125 5.90 -9.75 21.08
N GLY A 126 6.39 -10.17 19.91
CA GLY A 126 6.75 -11.56 19.62
C GLY A 126 5.57 -12.47 19.25
N LYS A 127 4.33 -11.96 19.29
CA LYS A 127 3.09 -12.73 19.03
C LYS A 127 2.23 -12.13 17.92
N TYR A 128 2.75 -11.16 17.17
CA TYR A 128 2.02 -10.43 16.13
C TYR A 128 1.40 -11.31 15.02
N PHE A 129 2.01 -12.46 14.72
CA PHE A 129 1.56 -13.38 13.67
C PHE A 129 0.59 -14.44 14.17
N ASP A 130 0.17 -14.39 15.43
CA ASP A 130 -0.81 -15.33 15.94
C ASP A 130 -2.22 -14.94 15.49
N ARG A 131 -3.07 -15.93 15.17
CA ARG A 131 -4.46 -15.73 14.77
C ARG A 131 -5.27 -14.89 15.77
N LYS A 132 -4.92 -14.95 17.06
CA LYS A 132 -5.56 -14.18 18.14
C LYS A 132 -5.13 -12.72 18.16
N ALA A 133 -3.93 -12.42 17.67
CA ALA A 133 -3.29 -11.10 17.81
C ALA A 133 -3.23 -10.30 16.51
N ILE A 134 -3.31 -10.95 15.34
CA ILE A 134 -3.01 -10.32 14.05
C ILE A 134 -3.90 -9.11 13.73
N LEU A 135 -5.22 -9.24 13.92
CA LEU A 135 -6.16 -8.14 13.64
C LEU A 135 -5.83 -6.90 14.47
N THR A 136 -5.63 -7.10 15.78
CA THR A 136 -5.28 -6.02 16.71
C THR A 136 -3.90 -5.43 16.42
N SER A 137 -2.93 -6.27 16.04
CA SER A 137 -1.57 -5.82 15.72
C SER A 137 -1.54 -4.92 14.50
N ILE A 138 -2.18 -5.34 13.39
CA ILE A 138 -2.25 -4.55 12.15
C ILE A 138 -3.08 -3.27 12.38
N GLY A 139 -4.23 -3.38 13.06
CA GLY A 139 -5.06 -2.23 13.41
C GLY A 139 -4.29 -1.18 14.21
N ALA A 140 -3.62 -1.58 15.30
CA ALA A 140 -2.85 -0.67 16.13
C ALA A 140 -1.67 -0.02 15.38
N LEU A 141 -1.05 -0.73 14.42
CA LEU A 141 0.01 -0.16 13.58
C LEU A 141 -0.52 0.87 12.59
N ASN A 142 -1.67 0.61 11.95
CA ASN A 142 -2.33 1.57 11.05
C ASN A 142 -2.74 2.83 11.83
N GLU A 143 -3.35 2.68 13.00
CA GLU A 143 -3.74 3.83 13.81
C GLU A 143 -2.55 4.59 14.38
N SER A 144 -1.47 3.88 14.76
CA SER A 144 -0.20 4.52 15.15
C SER A 144 0.38 5.36 14.02
N ASN A 145 0.28 4.90 12.76
CA ASN A 145 0.67 5.69 11.59
C ASN A 145 -0.19 6.96 11.46
N SER A 146 -1.51 6.80 11.55
CA SER A 146 -2.48 7.90 11.43
C SER A 146 -2.26 8.98 12.49
N VAL A 147 -2.18 8.60 13.77
CA VAL A 147 -1.97 9.53 14.88
C VAL A 147 -0.60 10.22 14.79
N HIS A 148 0.47 9.46 14.52
CA HIS A 148 1.80 10.05 14.42
C HIS A 148 1.92 11.04 13.26
N GLY A 149 1.22 10.80 12.14
CA GLY A 149 1.13 11.75 11.03
C GLY A 149 0.53 13.10 11.44
N ARG A 150 -0.49 13.08 12.30
CA ARG A 150 -1.15 14.30 12.82
C ARG A 150 -0.31 15.02 13.86
N VAL A 151 0.29 14.29 14.80
CA VAL A 151 1.09 14.86 15.90
C VAL A 151 2.41 15.44 15.39
N SER A 152 3.15 14.69 14.58
CA SER A 152 4.54 15.01 14.28
C SER A 152 4.76 15.82 13.00
N LYS A 153 3.72 16.04 12.19
CA LYS A 153 3.66 16.76 10.89
C LYS A 153 4.77 16.46 9.86
N ASN A 154 5.81 15.68 10.17
CA ASN A 154 7.04 15.54 9.38
C ASN A 154 7.95 14.35 9.75
N LYS A 155 7.56 13.43 10.66
CA LYS A 155 8.38 12.24 10.96
C LYS A 155 7.95 11.01 10.16
N CYS A 156 8.94 10.19 9.82
CA CYS A 156 8.80 9.02 8.95
C CYS A 156 7.98 7.90 9.64
N THR A 157 6.68 7.85 9.36
CA THR A 157 5.76 6.84 9.91
C THR A 157 5.77 5.50 9.16
N HIS A 158 6.46 5.42 8.02
CA HIS A 158 6.52 4.21 7.17
C HIS A 158 6.94 2.94 7.92
N ARG A 159 7.64 3.05 9.06
CA ARG A 159 8.00 1.90 9.90
C ARG A 159 6.77 1.11 10.39
N PHE A 160 5.69 1.80 10.75
CA PHE A 160 4.48 1.17 11.27
C PHE A 160 3.78 0.40 10.16
N LEU A 161 3.57 1.05 9.01
CA LEU A 161 2.95 0.44 7.84
C LEU A 161 3.77 -0.70 7.24
N ASN A 162 5.10 -0.56 7.19
CA ASN A 162 5.99 -1.65 6.76
C ASN A 162 5.90 -2.85 7.69
N SER A 163 5.72 -2.62 9.00
CA SER A 163 5.54 -3.69 9.97
C SER A 163 4.18 -4.37 9.78
N ALA A 164 3.12 -3.59 9.56
CA ALA A 164 1.78 -4.10 9.26
C ALA A 164 1.76 -4.97 8.00
N LEU A 165 2.37 -4.48 6.91
CA LEU A 165 2.54 -5.22 5.67
C LEU A 165 3.32 -6.53 5.88
N GLU A 166 4.41 -6.49 6.65
CA GLU A 166 5.21 -7.67 6.94
C GLU A 166 4.45 -8.71 7.79
N ILE A 167 3.64 -8.26 8.75
CA ILE A 167 2.75 -9.12 9.54
C ILE A 167 1.74 -9.81 8.65
N TYR A 168 1.03 -9.05 7.81
CA TYR A 168 0.07 -9.60 6.87
C TYR A 168 0.71 -10.65 5.94
N LEU A 169 1.84 -10.33 5.33
CA LEU A 169 2.52 -11.23 4.39
C LEU A 169 3.00 -12.51 5.08
N LYS A 170 3.65 -12.41 6.25
CA LYS A 170 4.14 -13.59 6.98
C LYS A 170 3.02 -14.47 7.51
N TYR A 171 1.83 -13.92 7.72
CA TYR A 171 0.65 -14.68 8.12
C TYR A 171 0.02 -15.40 6.93
N THR A 172 -0.26 -14.67 5.85
CA THR A 172 -1.00 -15.18 4.69
C THR A 172 -0.18 -16.09 3.77
N LEU A 173 1.16 -16.01 3.81
CA LEU A 173 2.04 -16.88 3.03
C LEU A 173 2.34 -18.23 3.71
N ARG A 174 1.82 -18.49 4.91
CA ARG A 174 1.97 -19.80 5.57
C ARG A 174 0.94 -20.78 5.00
N ASP A 175 1.40 -21.98 4.67
CA ASP A 175 0.50 -23.08 4.32
C ASP A 175 -0.46 -23.36 5.48
N ASN A 176 -1.76 -23.53 5.18
CA ASN A 176 -2.82 -23.79 6.16
C ASN A 176 -2.89 -22.77 7.31
N CYS A 177 -2.79 -21.48 7.00
CA CYS A 177 -2.93 -20.45 8.02
C CYS A 177 -4.35 -20.46 8.62
N PRO A 178 -4.50 -20.57 9.94
CA PRO A 178 -5.81 -20.60 10.57
C PRO A 178 -6.54 -19.25 10.44
N ASP A 179 -7.85 -19.26 10.61
CA ASP A 179 -8.63 -18.03 10.58
C ASP A 179 -8.25 -17.11 11.73
N PRO A 180 -8.07 -15.79 11.46
CA PRO A 180 -7.92 -14.82 12.52
C PRO A 180 -9.11 -14.91 13.48
N ILE A 181 -8.90 -14.64 14.76
CA ILE A 181 -9.98 -14.59 15.74
C ILE A 181 -10.46 -13.15 15.87
N HIS A 182 -11.74 -12.94 15.57
CA HIS A 182 -12.40 -11.68 15.86
C HIS A 182 -12.88 -11.66 17.31
N ILE A 183 -12.12 -10.99 18.18
CA ILE A 183 -12.35 -11.01 19.63
C ILE A 183 -13.68 -10.36 20.06
N ALA A 184 -14.28 -9.48 19.25
CA ALA A 184 -15.60 -8.90 19.55
C ALA A 184 -16.69 -9.98 19.58
N SER A 185 -16.56 -11.02 18.74
CA SER A 185 -17.48 -12.16 18.71
C SER A 185 -17.46 -12.96 20.01
N LEU A 186 -16.35 -12.97 20.76
CA LEU A 186 -16.23 -13.65 22.06
C LEU A 186 -17.03 -12.97 23.17
N VAL A 187 -17.18 -11.65 23.09
CA VAL A 187 -17.92 -10.85 24.07
C VAL A 187 -19.37 -10.59 23.64
N GLY A 188 -19.83 -11.25 22.57
CA GLY A 188 -21.21 -11.15 22.08
C GLY A 188 -21.53 -9.84 21.36
N ILE A 189 -20.51 -9.08 20.94
CA ILE A 189 -20.70 -7.81 20.22
C ILE A 189 -20.92 -8.09 18.73
N LYS A 190 -22.02 -7.56 18.19
CA LYS A 190 -22.36 -7.65 16.77
C LYS A 190 -21.80 -6.44 16.02
N GLU A 191 -20.61 -6.58 15.45
CA GLU A 191 -20.05 -5.60 14.52
C GLU A 191 -20.66 -5.76 13.12
N LYS A 192 -20.53 -4.73 12.27
CA LYS A 192 -21.05 -4.73 10.89
C LYS A 192 -20.45 -5.85 10.04
N GLU A 193 -19.16 -6.14 10.25
CA GLU A 193 -18.42 -7.23 9.61
C GLU A 193 -17.98 -8.20 10.70
N PHE A 194 -18.30 -9.48 10.55
CA PHE A 194 -17.97 -10.53 11.53
C PHE A 194 -16.98 -11.56 10.96
N ASN A 195 -16.79 -11.59 9.65
CA ASN A 195 -15.82 -12.45 9.00
C ASN A 195 -14.41 -11.90 9.23
N SER A 196 -13.66 -12.60 10.07
CA SER A 196 -12.32 -12.19 10.48
C SER A 196 -11.31 -12.12 9.33
N ARG A 197 -11.49 -12.91 8.26
CA ARG A 197 -10.68 -12.80 7.04
C ARG A 197 -10.99 -11.51 6.27
N ILE A 198 -12.26 -11.12 6.17
CA ILE A 198 -12.66 -9.85 5.54
C ILE A 198 -12.12 -8.65 6.35
N ILE A 199 -12.16 -8.73 7.68
CA ILE A 199 -11.55 -7.70 8.55
C ILE A 199 -10.04 -7.61 8.30
N LEU A 200 -9.34 -8.74 8.20
CA LEU A 200 -7.90 -8.76 7.89
C LEU A 200 -7.60 -8.12 6.52
N GLU A 201 -8.37 -8.44 5.48
CA GLU A 201 -8.19 -7.84 4.15
C GLU A 201 -8.49 -6.33 4.16
N THR A 202 -9.48 -5.90 4.93
CA THR A 202 -9.81 -4.46 5.08
C THR A 202 -8.67 -3.71 5.77
N LEU A 203 -8.14 -4.25 6.87
CA LEU A 203 -6.98 -3.67 7.57
C LEU A 203 -5.74 -3.59 6.67
N HIS A 204 -5.49 -4.66 5.90
CA HIS A 204 -4.41 -4.68 4.93
C HIS A 204 -4.60 -3.67 3.81
N HIS A 205 -5.83 -3.52 3.30
CA HIS A 205 -6.15 -2.48 2.32
C HIS A 205 -5.83 -1.09 2.85
N THR A 206 -6.22 -0.76 4.08
CA THR A 206 -5.85 0.50 4.75
C THR A 206 -4.33 0.67 4.82
N THR A 207 -3.58 -0.38 5.20
CA THR A 207 -2.11 -0.32 5.20
C THR A 207 -1.54 0.04 3.82
N LEU A 208 -2.08 -0.55 2.75
CA LEU A 208 -1.63 -0.29 1.38
C LEU A 208 -2.02 1.10 0.88
N GLN A 209 -3.21 1.60 1.23
CA GLN A 209 -3.63 2.96 0.91
C GLN A 209 -2.68 3.99 1.55
N ASP A 210 -2.40 3.84 2.84
CA ASP A 210 -1.50 4.75 3.55
C ASP A 210 -0.06 4.69 2.99
N LEU A 211 0.43 3.48 2.66
CA LEU A 211 1.72 3.33 1.98
C LEU A 211 1.73 4.00 0.61
N GLY A 212 0.62 3.90 -0.13
CA GLY A 212 0.43 4.54 -1.41
C GLY A 212 0.48 6.07 -1.31
N LEU A 213 -0.19 6.65 -0.31
CA LEU A 213 -0.13 8.10 -0.04
C LEU A 213 1.29 8.55 0.27
N GLN A 214 2.01 7.82 1.14
CA GLN A 214 3.40 8.13 1.44
C GLN A 214 4.32 7.95 0.23
N TYR A 215 4.02 7.00 -0.65
CA TYR A 215 4.76 6.78 -1.90
C TYR A 215 4.61 7.95 -2.88
N LEU A 216 3.39 8.47 -3.04
CA LEU A 216 3.13 9.62 -3.92
C LEU A 216 3.85 10.88 -3.44
N ALA A 217 3.92 11.07 -2.11
CA ALA A 217 4.69 12.15 -1.50
C ALA A 217 6.20 11.96 -1.66
N ARG A 218 6.71 10.74 -1.42
CA ARG A 218 8.13 10.40 -1.54
C ARG A 218 8.32 8.93 -1.89
N SER A 219 8.67 8.67 -3.15
CA SER A 219 8.84 7.30 -3.65
C SER A 219 10.16 6.66 -3.21
N LYS A 220 11.25 7.42 -3.14
CA LYS A 220 12.65 6.92 -3.06
C LYS A 220 12.92 5.83 -2.00
N ASP A 221 12.28 5.92 -0.83
CA ASP A 221 12.49 5.07 0.34
C ASP A 221 11.40 4.00 0.55
N LYS A 222 10.58 3.72 -0.47
CA LYS A 222 9.42 2.81 -0.37
C LYS A 222 9.67 1.41 -0.96
N HIS A 223 10.86 0.88 -0.74
CA HIS A 223 11.31 -0.39 -1.34
C HIS A 223 10.37 -1.58 -1.06
N LYS A 224 9.97 -1.80 0.20
CA LYS A 224 9.08 -2.92 0.58
C LYS A 224 7.73 -2.86 -0.14
N PHE A 225 7.13 -1.66 -0.19
CA PHE A 225 5.87 -1.42 -0.90
C PHE A 225 6.02 -1.68 -2.40
N VAL A 226 7.09 -1.20 -3.03
CA VAL A 226 7.35 -1.42 -4.47
C VAL A 226 7.52 -2.91 -4.79
N ILE A 227 8.27 -3.67 -3.98
CA ILE A 227 8.39 -5.13 -4.16
C ILE A 227 7.03 -5.80 -4.09
N TYR A 228 6.21 -5.43 -3.09
CA TYR A 228 4.88 -5.99 -2.92
C TYR A 228 3.98 -5.72 -4.14
N MET A 229 3.93 -4.46 -4.59
CA MET A 229 3.14 -4.07 -5.75
C MET A 229 3.61 -4.76 -7.03
N TYR A 230 4.93 -4.83 -7.25
CA TYR A 230 5.52 -5.55 -8.37
C TYR A 230 5.10 -7.02 -8.38
N ARG A 231 5.15 -7.72 -7.23
CA ARG A 231 4.79 -9.14 -7.15
C ARG A 231 3.34 -9.39 -7.57
N ILE A 232 2.41 -8.58 -7.08
CA ILE A 232 0.98 -8.72 -7.44
C ILE A 232 0.77 -8.46 -8.92
N LEU A 233 1.33 -7.36 -9.44
CA LEU A 233 1.23 -7.03 -10.86
C LEU A 233 1.84 -8.14 -11.73
N ASN A 234 3.01 -8.65 -11.36
CA ASN A 234 3.72 -9.67 -12.12
C ASN A 234 2.94 -10.99 -12.16
N ILE A 235 2.39 -11.45 -11.02
CA ILE A 235 1.53 -12.65 -10.98
C ILE A 235 0.31 -12.44 -11.87
N ARG A 236 -0.39 -11.31 -11.70
CA ARG A 236 -1.63 -11.02 -12.43
C ARG A 236 -1.40 -10.94 -13.94
N LEU A 237 -0.39 -10.21 -14.39
CA LEU A 237 -0.03 -10.08 -15.80
C LEU A 237 0.42 -11.42 -16.40
N THR A 238 1.22 -12.19 -15.65
CA THR A 238 1.70 -13.49 -16.12
C THR A 238 0.51 -14.44 -16.32
N ASN A 239 -0.43 -14.50 -15.37
CA ASN A 239 -1.63 -15.33 -15.50
C ASN A 239 -2.50 -14.87 -16.67
N MET A 240 -2.77 -13.56 -16.80
CA MET A 240 -3.55 -13.03 -17.92
C MET A 240 -2.95 -13.39 -19.28
N VAL A 241 -1.62 -13.32 -19.42
CA VAL A 241 -0.94 -13.69 -20.68
C VAL A 241 -0.96 -15.20 -20.91
N ALA A 242 -0.69 -16.00 -19.88
CA ALA A 242 -0.70 -17.46 -19.96
C ALA A 242 -2.10 -18.00 -20.33
N ASP A 243 -3.13 -17.46 -19.70
CA ASP A 243 -4.53 -17.88 -19.88
C ASP A 243 -5.18 -17.24 -21.12
N LYS A 244 -4.45 -16.36 -21.84
CA LYS A 244 -4.95 -15.56 -22.98
C LYS A 244 -6.22 -14.79 -22.62
N THR A 245 -6.28 -14.29 -21.39
CA THR A 245 -7.40 -13.49 -20.88
C THR A 245 -7.48 -12.18 -21.65
N LYS A 246 -8.69 -11.80 -22.07
CA LYS A 246 -8.93 -10.50 -22.71
C LYS A 246 -8.72 -9.38 -21.71
N PHE A 247 -7.98 -8.35 -22.12
CA PHE A 247 -7.76 -7.17 -21.31
C PHE A 247 -9.07 -6.36 -21.25
N ASP A 248 -9.49 -5.97 -20.05
CA ASP A 248 -10.69 -5.16 -19.81
C ASP A 248 -10.32 -3.77 -19.28
N GLU A 249 -11.31 -2.94 -18.97
CA GLU A 249 -11.08 -1.58 -18.47
C GLU A 249 -10.22 -1.57 -17.20
N LYS A 250 -10.40 -2.55 -16.30
CA LYS A 250 -9.65 -2.64 -15.06
C LYS A 250 -8.15 -2.86 -15.29
N CYS A 251 -7.76 -3.37 -16.47
CA CYS A 251 -6.36 -3.48 -16.84
C CYS A 251 -5.69 -2.10 -17.00
N LEU A 252 -6.44 -1.03 -17.28
CA LEU A 252 -5.89 0.32 -17.33
C LEU A 252 -5.38 0.79 -15.96
N ASP A 253 -6.02 0.38 -14.86
CA ASP A 253 -5.53 0.67 -13.51
C ASP A 253 -4.18 -0.01 -13.22
N MET A 254 -3.94 -1.18 -13.82
CA MET A 254 -2.65 -1.85 -13.78
C MET A 254 -1.59 -1.05 -14.55
N ALA A 255 -1.91 -0.56 -15.75
CA ALA A 255 -1.02 0.28 -16.56
C ALA A 255 -0.64 1.56 -15.80
N VAL A 256 -1.63 2.27 -15.24
CA VAL A 256 -1.42 3.46 -14.40
C VAL A 256 -0.51 3.14 -13.21
N THR A 257 -0.72 1.99 -12.55
CA THR A 257 0.13 1.58 -11.42
C THR A 257 1.57 1.28 -11.84
N LEU A 258 1.79 0.67 -13.00
CA LEU A 258 3.14 0.44 -13.54
C LEU A 258 3.87 1.76 -13.80
N PHE A 259 3.17 2.74 -14.36
CA PHE A 259 3.69 4.10 -14.55
C PHE A 259 4.04 4.76 -13.21
N ASP A 260 3.17 4.66 -12.19
CA ASP A 260 3.44 5.19 -10.85
C ASP A 260 4.68 4.55 -10.22
N LEU A 261 4.84 3.22 -10.33
CA LEU A 261 5.99 2.49 -9.79
C LEU A 261 7.31 2.87 -10.46
N SER A 262 7.30 3.26 -11.74
CA SER A 262 8.50 3.71 -12.45
C SER A 262 9.22 4.87 -11.73
N ARG A 263 8.46 5.72 -11.02
CA ARG A 263 8.98 6.87 -10.25
C ARG A 263 9.97 6.46 -9.16
N TYR A 264 9.77 5.30 -8.53
CA TYR A 264 10.71 4.77 -7.54
C TYR A 264 12.07 4.46 -8.16
N PHE A 265 12.05 3.76 -9.30
CA PHE A 265 13.25 3.35 -9.98
C PHE A 265 14.02 4.55 -10.53
N LEU A 266 13.31 5.53 -11.12
CA LEU A 266 13.91 6.80 -11.54
C LEU A 266 14.56 7.56 -10.39
N ALA A 267 13.89 7.66 -9.23
CA ALA A 267 14.42 8.32 -8.03
C ALA A 267 15.67 7.63 -7.45
N ASN A 268 15.93 6.38 -7.84
CA ASN A 268 17.07 5.57 -7.42
C ASN A 268 18.06 5.29 -8.57
N GLY A 269 17.91 5.93 -9.73
CA GLY A 269 18.81 5.74 -10.89
C GLY A 269 18.73 4.35 -11.55
N ARG A 270 17.68 3.58 -11.25
CA ARG A 270 17.42 2.22 -11.76
C ARG A 270 16.68 2.28 -13.10
N PHE A 271 17.35 2.77 -14.14
CA PHE A 271 16.71 3.08 -15.43
C PHE A 271 16.18 1.84 -16.17
N ALA A 272 16.86 0.69 -16.08
CA ALA A 272 16.40 -0.53 -16.74
C ALA A 272 15.02 -0.97 -16.21
N GLU A 273 14.83 -0.95 -14.89
CA GLU A 273 13.58 -1.29 -14.23
C GLU A 273 12.50 -0.25 -14.50
N ALA A 274 12.83 1.04 -14.43
CA ALA A 274 11.89 2.11 -14.79
C ALA A 274 11.35 1.92 -16.20
N ARG A 275 12.24 1.69 -17.17
CA ARG A 275 11.90 1.44 -18.58
C ARG A 275 11.02 0.21 -18.74
N SER A 276 11.35 -0.89 -18.04
CA SER A 276 10.55 -2.12 -18.07
C SER A 276 9.12 -1.87 -17.61
N HIS A 277 8.93 -1.17 -16.48
CA HIS A 277 7.59 -0.87 -15.98
C HIS A 277 6.78 -0.02 -16.95
N ILE A 278 7.38 1.03 -17.52
CA ILE A 278 6.68 1.89 -18.48
C ILE A 278 6.32 1.10 -19.75
N ALA A 279 7.25 0.32 -20.30
CA ALA A 279 6.99 -0.48 -21.50
C ALA A 279 5.90 -1.55 -21.29
N VAL A 280 5.84 -2.16 -20.09
CA VAL A 280 4.76 -3.09 -19.74
C VAL A 280 3.43 -2.36 -19.61
N GLY A 281 3.41 -1.15 -19.05
CA GLY A 281 2.20 -0.32 -19.02
C GLY A 281 1.68 -0.01 -20.43
N ASP A 282 2.56 0.33 -21.36
CA ASP A 282 2.21 0.53 -22.77
C ASP A 282 1.66 -0.73 -23.42
N TYR A 283 2.25 -1.89 -23.14
CA TYR A 283 1.75 -3.18 -23.62
C TYR A 283 0.32 -3.44 -23.12
N VAL A 284 0.04 -3.19 -21.84
CA VAL A 284 -1.30 -3.33 -21.26
C VAL A 284 -2.31 -2.42 -21.97
N ILE A 285 -1.94 -1.16 -22.24
CA ILE A 285 -2.78 -0.23 -23.01
C ILE A 285 -3.02 -0.75 -24.44
N CYS A 286 -1.98 -1.22 -25.13
CA CYS A 286 -2.10 -1.75 -26.49
C CYS A 286 -3.04 -2.96 -26.53
N ARG A 287 -2.94 -3.87 -25.55
CA ARG A 287 -3.82 -5.02 -25.43
C ARG A 287 -5.27 -4.60 -25.17
N PHE A 288 -5.50 -3.62 -24.31
CA PHE A 288 -6.84 -3.06 -24.07
C PHE A 288 -7.48 -2.48 -25.34
N ILE A 289 -6.70 -1.74 -26.15
CA ILE A 289 -7.20 -1.19 -27.42
C ILE A 289 -7.73 -2.32 -28.32
N VAL A 290 -6.93 -3.37 -28.51
CA VAL A 290 -7.26 -4.51 -29.38
C VAL A 290 -8.43 -5.32 -28.82
N ASP A 291 -8.43 -5.61 -27.52
CA ASP A 291 -9.40 -6.50 -26.90
C ASP A 291 -10.75 -5.82 -26.61
N ARG A 292 -10.80 -4.48 -26.48
CA ARG A 292 -12.01 -3.73 -26.07
C ARG A 292 -12.33 -2.52 -26.93
N LEU A 293 -11.39 -1.60 -27.11
CA LEU A 293 -11.70 -0.29 -27.71
C LEU A 293 -12.03 -0.41 -29.20
N GLU A 294 -11.26 -1.19 -29.96
CA GLU A 294 -11.52 -1.46 -31.38
C GLU A 294 -12.85 -2.20 -31.61
N PRO A 295 -13.16 -3.29 -30.89
CA PRO A 295 -14.49 -3.91 -30.94
C PRO A 295 -15.63 -2.94 -30.62
N ALA A 296 -15.52 -2.17 -29.54
CA ALA A 296 -16.57 -1.21 -29.14
C ALA A 296 -16.84 -0.16 -30.23
N LYS A 297 -15.78 0.33 -30.89
CA LYS A 297 -15.88 1.25 -32.02
C LYS A 297 -16.59 0.62 -33.22
N LYS A 298 -16.28 -0.64 -33.54
CA LYS A 298 -16.94 -1.36 -34.65
C LYS A 298 -18.42 -1.63 -34.37
N GLU A 299 -18.78 -1.84 -33.11
CA GLU A 299 -20.14 -2.12 -32.67
C GLU A 299 -20.99 -0.86 -32.45
N ASN A 300 -20.46 0.35 -32.71
CA ASN A 300 -21.13 1.64 -32.46
C ASN A 300 -21.73 1.78 -31.05
N LYS A 301 -21.11 1.15 -30.05
CA LYS A 301 -21.54 1.25 -28.65
C LYS A 301 -21.06 2.58 -28.07
N ASP A 302 -21.90 3.18 -27.23
CA ASP A 302 -21.46 4.29 -26.39
C ASP A 302 -20.30 3.81 -25.51
N SER A 303 -19.12 4.33 -25.80
CA SER A 303 -17.83 3.94 -25.24
C SER A 303 -17.08 5.16 -24.71
N SER A 304 -17.80 6.26 -24.47
CA SER A 304 -17.27 7.52 -23.94
C SER A 304 -16.39 7.32 -22.70
N HIS A 305 -16.86 6.56 -21.71
CA HIS A 305 -16.08 6.21 -20.51
C HIS A 305 -14.80 5.43 -20.82
N LEU A 306 -14.83 4.46 -21.75
CA LEU A 306 -13.63 3.70 -22.16
C LEU A 306 -12.58 4.61 -22.78
N TYR A 307 -13.02 5.59 -23.58
CA TYR A 307 -12.13 6.58 -24.18
C TYR A 307 -11.54 7.53 -23.14
N GLU A 308 -12.30 7.93 -22.11
CA GLU A 308 -11.79 8.75 -21.01
C GLU A 308 -10.68 8.03 -20.22
N SER A 309 -10.97 6.82 -19.73
CA SER A 309 -10.00 5.96 -19.02
C SER A 309 -8.75 5.70 -19.86
N TYR A 310 -8.93 5.42 -21.16
CA TYR A 310 -7.84 5.24 -22.11
C TYR A 310 -6.99 6.51 -22.30
N ASN A 311 -7.64 7.66 -22.53
CA ASN A 311 -6.94 8.92 -22.77
C ASN A 311 -6.11 9.33 -21.55
N TYR A 312 -6.65 9.13 -20.35
CA TYR A 312 -5.92 9.34 -19.10
C TYR A 312 -4.68 8.44 -19.01
N ALA A 313 -4.83 7.13 -19.22
CA ALA A 313 -3.73 6.18 -19.17
C ALA A 313 -2.66 6.48 -20.24
N PHE A 314 -3.05 6.84 -21.45
CA PHE A 314 -2.15 7.22 -22.54
C PHE A 314 -1.38 8.52 -22.23
N ALA A 315 -2.04 9.51 -21.63
CA ALA A 315 -1.39 10.73 -21.18
C ALA A 315 -0.36 10.44 -20.07
N LEU A 316 -0.69 9.54 -19.13
CA LEU A 316 0.24 9.10 -18.09
C LEU A 316 1.44 8.30 -18.65
N SER A 317 1.24 7.47 -19.66
CA SER A 317 2.35 6.84 -20.41
C SER A 317 3.31 7.89 -20.94
N SER A 318 2.77 8.88 -21.67
CA SER A 318 3.55 9.97 -22.26
C SER A 318 4.32 10.77 -21.18
N LYS A 319 3.66 11.08 -20.06
CA LYS A 319 4.28 11.74 -18.90
C LYS A 319 5.41 10.90 -18.29
N SER A 320 5.23 9.58 -18.23
CA SER A 320 6.20 8.65 -17.64
C SER A 320 7.44 8.51 -18.52
N TRP A 321 7.28 8.38 -19.84
CA TRP A 321 8.40 8.43 -20.78
C TRP A 321 9.12 9.79 -20.77
N GLY A 322 8.38 10.89 -20.70
CA GLY A 322 8.97 12.21 -20.53
C GLY A 322 9.80 12.32 -19.25
N SER A 323 9.26 11.82 -18.13
CA SER A 323 9.95 11.80 -16.83
C SER A 323 11.19 10.90 -16.85
N TYR A 324 11.13 9.76 -17.54
CA TYR A 324 12.26 8.86 -17.77
C TYR A 324 13.38 9.59 -18.51
N GLY A 325 13.07 10.22 -19.65
CA GLY A 325 14.04 10.93 -20.47
C GLY A 325 14.69 12.13 -19.75
N VAL A 326 13.90 12.93 -19.04
CA VAL A 326 14.40 14.03 -18.20
C VAL A 326 15.35 13.50 -17.11
N SER A 327 14.94 12.43 -16.41
CA SER A 327 15.74 11.84 -15.34
C SER A 327 17.06 11.27 -15.87
N LEU A 328 17.02 10.64 -17.05
CA LEU A 328 18.20 10.08 -17.70
C LEU A 328 19.19 11.17 -18.12
N LEU A 329 18.70 12.22 -18.78
CA LEU A 329 19.52 13.38 -19.16
C LEU A 329 20.15 14.04 -17.95
N ARG A 330 19.37 14.29 -16.89
CA ARG A 330 19.86 14.90 -15.65
C ARG A 330 20.91 14.03 -14.96
N PHE A 331 20.66 12.74 -14.84
CA PHE A 331 21.60 11.80 -14.22
C PHE A 331 22.95 11.82 -14.95
N TRP A 332 22.96 11.72 -16.28
CA TRP A 332 24.20 11.73 -17.04
C TRP A 332 24.88 13.10 -17.05
N MET A 333 24.12 14.20 -17.08
CA MET A 333 24.67 15.55 -16.93
C MET A 333 25.41 15.71 -15.59
N GLU A 334 24.83 15.26 -14.48
CA GLU A 334 25.45 15.29 -13.16
C GLU A 334 26.73 14.41 -13.14
N LYS A 335 26.68 13.22 -13.76
CA LYS A 335 27.85 12.32 -13.87
C LYS A 335 28.99 12.91 -14.70
N PHE A 336 28.70 13.52 -15.85
CA PHE A 336 29.73 14.18 -16.68
C PHE A 336 30.34 15.38 -15.97
N SER A 337 29.56 16.11 -15.16
CA SER A 337 30.04 17.25 -14.39
C SER A 337 30.99 16.83 -13.27
N GLN A 338 30.69 15.74 -12.55
CA GLN A 338 31.55 15.18 -11.50
C GLN A 338 32.89 14.62 -12.04
N ASN A 339 32.91 14.18 -13.30
CA ASN A 339 34.11 13.58 -13.90
C ASN A 339 35.12 14.60 -14.47
N LYS A 340 34.76 15.90 -14.56
CA LYS A 340 35.74 16.94 -14.90
C LYS A 340 36.87 17.08 -13.86
N GLU A 341 36.62 16.63 -12.63
CA GLU A 341 37.59 16.65 -11.53
C GLU A 341 38.42 15.35 -11.41
N ASN A 342 38.04 14.25 -12.09
CA ASN A 342 38.77 12.98 -12.05
C ASN A 342 38.53 12.16 -13.34
N LYS A 343 39.49 12.20 -14.28
CA LYS A 343 39.36 11.73 -15.67
C LYS A 343 39.23 10.20 -15.88
N SER A 344 39.45 9.35 -14.86
CA SER A 344 39.56 7.88 -15.06
C SER A 344 38.28 7.05 -14.83
N LYS A 345 37.15 7.65 -14.45
CA LYS A 345 36.03 6.89 -13.83
C LYS A 345 34.86 6.48 -14.73
N ILE A 346 34.79 6.89 -16.01
CA ILE A 346 33.59 6.63 -16.84
C ILE A 346 33.35 5.12 -17.03
N GLN A 347 34.42 4.35 -17.24
CA GLN A 347 34.31 2.91 -17.52
C GLN A 347 33.93 2.10 -16.25
N ASP A 348 34.52 2.46 -15.10
CA ASP A 348 34.15 1.91 -13.77
C ASP A 348 32.70 2.23 -13.35
N ILE A 349 32.17 3.38 -13.81
CA ILE A 349 30.80 3.81 -13.51
C ILE A 349 29.77 3.04 -14.32
N VAL A 350 30.05 2.74 -15.60
CA VAL A 350 29.19 1.89 -16.43
C VAL A 350 29.13 0.46 -15.86
N SER A 351 30.26 -0.08 -15.37
CA SER A 351 30.28 -1.37 -14.67
C SER A 351 29.64 -1.36 -13.28
N LYS A 352 29.42 -0.19 -12.65
CA LYS A 352 28.64 -0.06 -11.40
C LYS A 352 27.15 0.16 -11.65
N LEU A 353 26.75 0.53 -12.86
CA LEU A 353 25.36 0.53 -13.32
C LEU A 353 24.88 -0.89 -13.64
N GLU A 354 25.81 -1.82 -13.89
CA GLU A 354 25.57 -3.25 -13.76
C GLU A 354 25.42 -3.58 -12.27
N ILE A 355 24.16 -3.53 -11.83
CA ILE A 355 23.55 -4.16 -10.65
C ILE A 355 24.59 -4.74 -9.68
N THR A 356 24.77 -4.09 -8.54
CA THR A 356 25.42 -4.72 -7.38
C THR A 356 24.70 -6.03 -7.07
N SER A 357 25.39 -7.14 -7.33
CA SER A 357 24.96 -8.52 -7.08
C SER A 357 24.38 -8.64 -5.66
N GLY A 358 23.05 -8.58 -5.54
CA GLY A 358 22.33 -8.61 -4.27
C GLY A 358 20.96 -7.90 -4.31
N GLU A 359 20.75 -6.93 -5.19
CA GLU A 359 19.44 -6.29 -5.35
C GLU A 359 18.50 -7.12 -6.24
N LEU A 360 17.27 -7.38 -5.77
CA LEU A 360 16.22 -8.01 -6.57
C LEU A 360 15.97 -7.18 -7.84
N HIS A 361 16.13 -7.83 -8.99
CA HIS A 361 15.89 -7.24 -10.30
C HIS A 361 14.38 -7.29 -10.62
N LEU A 362 13.69 -6.17 -10.39
CA LEU A 362 12.24 -6.06 -10.53
C LEU A 362 11.86 -5.73 -11.98
N ILE A 363 12.12 -6.66 -12.90
CA ILE A 363 11.78 -6.55 -14.34
C ILE A 363 10.80 -7.66 -14.71
N PHE A 364 9.90 -7.39 -15.65
CA PHE A 364 8.91 -8.35 -16.13
C PHE A 364 9.47 -9.24 -17.24
N SER A 365 10.45 -10.09 -16.91
CA SER A 365 11.12 -10.95 -17.89
C SER A 365 10.18 -11.94 -18.60
N SER A 366 9.08 -12.33 -17.95
CA SER A 366 8.05 -13.18 -18.56
C SER A 366 7.38 -12.54 -19.78
N LEU A 367 7.45 -11.21 -19.91
CA LEU A 367 6.81 -10.44 -20.98
C LEU A 367 7.79 -10.01 -22.09
N ASP A 368 9.07 -10.36 -22.02
CA ASP A 368 10.08 -9.89 -22.99
C ASP A 368 9.74 -10.20 -24.44
N LYS A 369 9.11 -11.37 -24.71
CA LYS A 369 8.67 -11.76 -26.06
C LYS A 369 7.56 -10.85 -26.59
N GLU A 370 6.63 -10.46 -25.72
CA GLU A 370 5.52 -9.59 -26.08
C GLU A 370 6.00 -8.14 -26.21
N LEU A 371 6.90 -7.69 -25.34
CA LEU A 371 7.49 -6.35 -25.40
C LEU A 371 8.31 -6.11 -26.67
N LYS A 372 8.94 -7.14 -27.25
CA LYS A 372 9.61 -7.03 -28.56
C LYS A 372 8.67 -6.61 -29.70
N ARG A 373 7.37 -6.85 -29.55
CA ARG A 373 6.33 -6.48 -30.53
C ARG A 373 5.77 -5.07 -30.29
N THR A 374 6.11 -4.45 -29.17
CA THR A 374 5.63 -3.11 -28.78
C THR A 374 6.68 -2.06 -29.12
N THR A 375 6.25 -0.93 -29.70
CA THR A 375 7.14 0.19 -29.96
C THR A 375 7.52 0.88 -28.65
N ILE A 376 8.77 0.73 -28.22
CA ILE A 376 9.30 1.39 -27.02
C ILE A 376 9.77 2.81 -27.38
N SER A 377 9.24 3.81 -26.68
CA SER A 377 9.49 5.22 -26.96
C SER A 377 10.95 5.66 -26.75
N ILE A 378 11.58 5.20 -25.66
CA ILE A 378 12.99 5.50 -25.34
C ILE A 378 13.68 4.19 -24.96
N THR A 379 14.62 3.75 -25.80
CA THR A 379 15.34 2.49 -25.62
C THR A 379 16.64 2.68 -24.84
N GLU A 380 17.17 3.89 -24.81
CA GLU A 380 18.44 4.25 -24.22
C GLU A 380 18.40 4.17 -22.68
N THR A 381 19.39 3.53 -22.08
CA THR A 381 19.64 3.49 -20.62
C THR A 381 20.91 4.23 -20.22
N SER A 382 21.74 4.61 -21.20
CA SER A 382 22.99 5.32 -21.02
C SER A 382 23.17 6.40 -22.10
N ILE A 383 23.92 7.45 -21.78
CA ILE A 383 24.30 8.52 -22.72
C ILE A 383 25.81 8.51 -22.84
N LEU A 384 26.34 8.14 -24.02
CA LEU A 384 27.78 8.04 -24.25
C LEU A 384 28.32 9.28 -24.98
N ASN A 385 27.48 9.90 -25.82
CA ASN A 385 27.88 11.05 -26.63
C ASN A 385 26.74 12.07 -26.79
N PHE A 386 27.05 13.20 -27.43
CA PHE A 386 26.08 14.27 -27.67
C PHE A 386 24.92 13.86 -28.60
N SER A 387 25.16 12.95 -29.55
CA SER A 387 24.10 12.43 -30.44
C SER A 387 23.06 11.66 -29.64
N ASP A 388 23.49 10.81 -28.70
CA ASP A 388 22.60 10.07 -27.80
C ASP A 388 21.77 11.06 -26.97
N ALA A 389 22.42 12.08 -26.38
CA ALA A 389 21.74 13.10 -25.60
C ALA A 389 20.69 13.86 -26.42
N LYS A 390 21.03 14.25 -27.65
CA LYS A 390 20.13 14.95 -28.58
C LYS A 390 18.95 14.07 -29.00
N SER A 391 19.18 12.78 -29.25
CA SER A 391 18.13 11.79 -29.54
C SER A 391 17.14 11.69 -28.37
N ILE A 392 17.65 11.46 -27.17
CA ILE A 392 16.83 11.34 -25.95
C ILE A 392 16.07 12.64 -25.70
N PHE A 393 16.71 13.80 -25.84
CA PHE A 393 16.05 15.11 -25.68
C PHE A 393 14.85 15.26 -26.62
N LYS A 394 15.01 14.95 -27.92
CA LYS A 394 13.92 15.04 -28.89
C LYS A 394 12.76 14.10 -28.54
N LYS A 395 13.07 12.84 -28.22
CA LYS A 395 12.06 11.84 -27.81
C LYS A 395 11.34 12.30 -26.54
N THR A 396 12.08 12.81 -25.55
CA THR A 396 11.54 13.34 -24.30
C THR A 396 10.57 14.48 -24.56
N LEU A 397 10.96 15.46 -25.39
CA LEU A 397 10.13 16.61 -25.72
C LEU A 397 8.81 16.18 -26.39
N MET A 398 8.88 15.25 -27.35
CA MET A 398 7.70 14.71 -28.02
C MET A 398 6.71 14.07 -27.04
N GLN A 399 7.22 13.32 -26.05
CA GLN A 399 6.41 12.68 -25.02
C GLN A 399 5.78 13.69 -24.07
N LEU A 400 6.54 14.70 -23.64
CA LEU A 400 6.01 15.78 -22.78
C LEU A 400 4.95 16.62 -23.50
N GLU A 401 5.14 16.95 -24.77
CA GLU A 401 4.11 17.65 -25.57
C GLU A 401 2.85 16.79 -25.76
N SER A 402 3.01 15.48 -25.91
CA SER A 402 1.86 14.56 -25.98
C SER A 402 1.09 14.51 -24.66
N ALA A 403 1.78 14.44 -23.53
CA ALA A 403 1.15 14.49 -22.20
C ALA A 403 0.44 15.82 -21.93
N LYS A 404 1.04 16.94 -22.35
CA LYS A 404 0.52 18.30 -22.16
C LYS A 404 -0.83 18.53 -22.85
N LYS A 405 -1.13 17.82 -23.93
CA LYS A 405 -2.45 17.90 -24.60
C LYS A 405 -3.60 17.47 -23.69
N TYR A 406 -3.33 16.59 -22.72
CA TYR A 406 -4.32 16.10 -21.77
C TYR A 406 -4.26 16.85 -20.43
N PHE A 407 -3.06 17.01 -19.86
CA PHE A 407 -2.87 17.67 -18.55
C PHE A 407 -2.87 19.20 -18.66
N THR A 408 -4.03 19.76 -19.02
CA THR A 408 -4.31 21.20 -18.98
C THR A 408 -4.53 21.68 -17.54
N VAL A 409 -4.54 23.00 -17.32
CA VAL A 409 -4.78 23.60 -15.98
C VAL A 409 -6.10 23.07 -15.39
N ASP A 410 -7.15 22.96 -16.20
CA ASP A 410 -8.47 22.50 -15.78
C ASP A 410 -8.47 21.02 -15.38
N THR A 411 -7.84 20.16 -16.17
CA THR A 411 -7.72 18.71 -15.88
C THR A 411 -6.89 18.44 -14.62
N ASN A 412 -5.86 19.26 -14.36
CA ASN A 412 -5.02 19.12 -13.17
C ASN A 412 -5.72 19.55 -11.86
N ILE A 413 -6.68 20.47 -11.93
CA ILE A 413 -7.50 20.88 -10.77
C ILE A 413 -8.50 19.78 -10.40
N ILE A 414 -9.12 19.14 -11.40
CA ILE A 414 -10.07 18.03 -11.19
C ILE A 414 -9.35 16.82 -10.57
N LEU A 415 -8.20 16.42 -11.09
CA LEU A 415 -7.42 15.29 -10.56
C LEU A 415 -6.93 15.51 -9.12
N LYS A 416 -6.52 16.72 -8.75
CA LYS A 416 -6.14 17.05 -7.37
C LYS A 416 -7.32 16.96 -6.40
N ASN A 417 -8.51 17.35 -6.83
CA ASN A 417 -9.70 17.28 -5.99
C ASN A 417 -10.19 15.83 -5.85
N GLU A 418 -10.07 15.00 -6.89
CA GLU A 418 -10.41 13.57 -6.78
C GLU A 418 -9.41 12.76 -5.96
N GLU A 419 -8.11 13.07 -6.00
CA GLU A 419 -7.09 12.44 -5.14
C GLU A 419 -7.22 12.83 -3.65
N ILE A 420 -7.97 13.91 -3.33
CA ILE A 420 -8.26 14.34 -1.96
C ILE A 420 -9.61 13.80 -1.46
N ILE A 421 -10.53 13.45 -2.36
CA ILE A 421 -11.92 13.04 -2.04
C ILE A 421 -12.13 11.52 -2.13
N LYS A 422 -11.22 10.74 -2.75
CA LYS A 422 -11.23 9.26 -2.76
C LYS A 422 -10.16 8.68 -1.84
#